data_AF-A0A7K6YT26-F1
#
_entry.id   AF-A0A7K6YT26-F1
#
_cell.length_a   1.000
_cell.length_b   1.000
_cell.length_c   1.000
_cell.angle_alpha   90.00
_cell.angle_beta   90.00
_cell.angle_gamma   90.00
#
_symmetry.space_group_name_H-M   'P 1'
#
loop_
_entity.id
_entity.type
_entity.pdbx_description
1 polymer ?
#
loop_
_entity_poly.entity_id
_entity_poly.type
_entity_poly.pdbx_seq_one_letter_code
_entity_poly.pdbx_strand_id
1 'polypeptide(L)'
;ARGSQGDREPLYRECLGRCERQNCSGAALRHFRARQPLYMGLTGWTCRDDCKYECMWLTVRLYVQGGHRVPQFHGKWPFSRFLFFQEPASAFASFLNGLASFVMLLRYKAAVPPASPMYPTCVAFAWVSLNAWFWSTVFHTRDTAVTEKLDYFCASAVVLHSVYLCCVR
;
A
#
# COMPACT_ATOMS: atom_id res chain seq x y z
N ALA A 1 16.35 13.38 3.65
CA ALA A 1 15.41 12.68 4.56
C ALA A 1 16.20 11.82 5.53
N ARG A 2 15.93 11.95 6.84
CA ARG A 2 16.51 11.07 7.87
C ARG A 2 15.79 9.72 7.78
N GLY A 3 16.45 8.67 7.28
CA GLY A 3 15.85 7.33 7.18
C GLY A 3 15.37 6.80 8.55
N SER A 4 14.44 5.85 8.54
CA SER A 4 13.92 5.21 9.76
C SER A 4 15.06 4.56 10.56
N GLN A 5 14.81 4.23 11.84
CA GLN A 5 15.83 3.63 12.69
C GLN A 5 16.46 2.38 12.06
N GLY A 6 15.65 1.50 11.47
CA GLY A 6 16.12 0.29 10.79
C GLY A 6 16.97 0.59 9.55
N ASP A 7 16.71 1.68 8.83
CA ASP A 7 17.51 2.09 7.66
C ASP A 7 18.93 2.56 8.02
N ARG A 8 19.12 2.90 9.30
CA ARG A 8 20.41 3.33 9.84
C ARG A 8 21.20 2.18 10.46
N GLU A 9 20.56 1.02 10.63
CA GLU A 9 21.18 -0.13 11.25
C GLU A 9 22.36 -0.62 10.38
N PRO A 10 23.59 -0.72 10.93
CA PRO A 10 24.76 -1.15 10.17
C PRO A 10 24.56 -2.52 9.51
N LEU A 11 23.94 -3.46 10.23
CA LEU A 11 23.63 -4.81 9.72
C LEU A 11 22.75 -4.75 8.47
N TYR A 12 21.69 -3.94 8.51
CA TYR A 12 20.78 -3.76 7.40
C TYR A 12 21.49 -3.14 6.19
N ARG A 13 22.27 -2.07 6.40
CA ARG A 13 22.99 -1.37 5.33
C ARG A 13 24.05 -2.24 4.67
N GLU A 14 24.79 -3.01 5.46
CA GLU A 14 25.80 -3.92 4.93
C GLU A 14 25.17 -5.03 4.10
N CYS A 15 24.10 -5.67 4.62
CA CYS A 15 23.35 -6.67 3.89
C CYS A 15 22.83 -6.12 2.57
N LEU A 16 22.20 -4.94 2.60
CA LEU A 16 21.62 -4.31 1.40
C LEU A 16 22.70 -4.03 0.36
N GLY A 17 23.82 -3.41 0.76
CA GLY A 17 24.93 -3.11 -0.14
C GLY A 17 25.61 -4.36 -0.71
N ARG A 18 25.65 -5.46 0.04
CA ARG A 18 26.14 -6.76 -0.45
C ARG A 18 25.18 -7.37 -1.47
N CYS A 19 23.89 -7.43 -1.13
CA CYS A 19 22.86 -7.99 -2.01
C CYS A 19 22.74 -7.23 -3.34
N GLU A 20 22.70 -5.89 -3.29
CA GLU A 20 22.58 -5.07 -4.50
C GLU A 20 23.79 -5.27 -5.45
N ARG A 21 25.02 -5.33 -4.91
CA ARG A 21 26.22 -5.55 -5.72
C ARG A 21 26.26 -6.93 -6.35
N GLN A 22 25.92 -7.97 -5.59
CA GLN A 22 26.01 -9.37 -6.04
C GLN A 22 24.86 -9.76 -6.97
N ASN A 23 23.62 -9.38 -6.65
CA ASN A 23 22.43 -9.90 -7.32
C ASN A 23 21.85 -8.92 -8.35
N CYS A 24 22.04 -7.61 -8.16
CA CYS A 24 21.37 -6.59 -8.96
C CYS A 24 22.27 -5.96 -10.04
N SER A 25 23.40 -6.61 -10.40
CA SER A 25 24.33 -6.12 -11.42
C SER A 25 24.62 -7.17 -12.52
N GLY A 26 24.90 -6.69 -13.74
CA GLY A 26 25.39 -7.51 -14.86
C GLY A 26 24.57 -8.77 -15.17
N ALA A 27 25.25 -9.92 -15.19
CA ALA A 27 24.64 -11.22 -15.47
C ALA A 27 23.68 -11.68 -14.36
N ALA A 28 23.95 -11.33 -13.10
CA ALA A 28 23.10 -11.71 -11.97
C ALA A 28 21.73 -11.03 -12.05
N LEU A 29 21.66 -9.76 -12.50
CA LEU A 29 20.39 -9.07 -12.72
C LEU A 29 19.56 -9.73 -13.82
N ARG A 30 20.20 -10.20 -14.90
CA ARG A 30 19.51 -10.94 -15.97
C ARG A 30 18.96 -12.26 -15.44
N HIS A 31 19.76 -12.96 -14.64
CA HIS A 31 19.36 -14.22 -14.00
C HIS A 31 18.19 -14.04 -13.03
N PHE A 32 18.22 -12.97 -12.20
CA PHE A 32 17.13 -12.60 -11.32
C PHE A 32 15.85 -12.35 -12.12
N ARG A 33 15.91 -11.52 -13.17
CA ARG A 33 14.74 -11.23 -14.03
C ARG A 33 14.19 -12.48 -14.71
N ALA A 34 15.04 -13.40 -15.16
CA ALA A 34 14.62 -14.65 -15.79
C ALA A 34 13.94 -15.63 -14.83
N ARG A 35 14.31 -15.59 -13.54
CA ARG A 35 13.71 -16.43 -12.48
C ARG A 35 12.61 -15.72 -11.69
N GLN A 36 12.39 -14.44 -11.93
CA GLN A 36 11.41 -13.64 -11.21
C GLN A 36 10.00 -14.19 -11.48
N PRO A 37 9.20 -14.49 -10.45
CA PRO A 37 7.82 -14.91 -10.62
C PRO A 37 7.01 -13.89 -11.43
N LEU A 38 6.10 -14.37 -12.28
CA LEU A 38 5.28 -13.51 -13.16
C LEU A 38 4.55 -12.41 -12.38
N TYR A 39 4.01 -12.74 -11.20
CA TYR A 39 3.29 -11.77 -10.36
C TYR A 39 4.21 -10.63 -9.89
N MET A 40 5.48 -10.92 -9.59
CA MET A 40 6.46 -9.90 -9.21
C MET A 40 6.80 -8.99 -10.39
N GLY A 41 6.90 -9.57 -11.60
CA GLY A 41 7.11 -8.82 -12.84
C GLY A 41 5.97 -7.85 -13.14
N LEU A 42 4.73 -8.35 -13.09
CA LEU A 42 3.52 -7.57 -13.35
C LEU A 42 3.33 -6.42 -12.37
N THR A 43 3.69 -6.62 -11.10
CA THR A 43 3.58 -5.59 -10.06
C THR A 43 4.84 -4.72 -9.93
N GLY A 44 5.80 -4.84 -10.86
CA GLY A 44 6.96 -3.95 -10.94
C GLY A 44 7.90 -4.07 -9.75
N TRP A 45 8.06 -5.26 -9.16
CA TRP A 45 9.09 -5.50 -8.16
C TRP A 45 10.47 -5.51 -8.81
N THR A 46 11.41 -4.79 -8.20
CA THR A 46 12.80 -4.75 -8.64
C THR A 46 13.68 -5.66 -7.78
N CYS A 47 14.83 -6.07 -8.31
CA CYS A 47 15.87 -6.77 -7.53
C CYS A 47 16.24 -6.01 -6.25
N ARG A 48 16.23 -4.67 -6.32
CA ARG A 48 16.49 -3.82 -5.17
C ARG A 48 15.42 -3.94 -4.09
N ASP A 49 14.15 -4.02 -4.48
CA ASP A 49 13.04 -4.19 -3.53
C ASP A 49 13.08 -5.57 -2.86
N ASP A 50 13.57 -6.58 -3.56
CA ASP A 50 13.81 -7.92 -3.02
C ASP A 50 14.95 -7.90 -1.98
N CYS A 51 16.10 -7.32 -2.34
CA CYS A 51 17.22 -7.12 -1.41
C CYS A 51 16.82 -6.34 -0.15
N LYS A 52 16.04 -5.26 -0.28
CA LYS A 52 15.52 -4.51 0.87
C LYS A 52 14.69 -5.39 1.80
N TYR A 53 13.85 -6.26 1.24
CA TYR A 53 12.96 -7.12 2.03
C TYR A 53 13.70 -8.24 2.75
N GLU A 54 14.57 -8.95 2.04
CA GLU A 54 15.38 -10.02 2.64
C GLU A 54 16.27 -9.47 3.77
N CYS A 55 16.95 -8.35 3.52
CA CYS A 55 17.81 -7.73 4.52
C CYS A 55 17.03 -7.13 5.71
N MET A 56 15.84 -6.58 5.46
CA MET A 56 14.93 -6.17 6.53
C MET A 56 14.57 -7.37 7.40
N TRP A 57 14.09 -8.46 6.82
CA TRP A 57 13.69 -9.66 7.57
C TRP A 57 14.84 -10.35 8.30
N LEU A 58 16.05 -10.34 7.73
CA LEU A 58 17.25 -10.77 8.44
C LEU A 58 17.47 -9.96 9.71
N THR A 59 17.40 -8.62 9.59
CA THR A 59 17.57 -7.71 10.73
C THR A 59 16.47 -7.91 11.78
N VAL A 60 15.21 -8.05 11.34
CA VAL A 60 14.06 -8.32 12.22
C VAL A 60 14.25 -9.61 13.01
N ARG A 61 14.69 -10.70 12.37
CA ARG A 61 14.95 -11.99 13.04
C ARG A 61 15.99 -11.86 14.14
N LEU A 62 17.09 -11.15 13.87
CA LEU A 62 18.15 -10.91 14.87
C LEU A 62 17.64 -10.10 16.06
N TYR A 63 16.82 -9.06 15.82
CA TYR A 63 16.22 -8.26 16.89
C TYR A 63 15.28 -9.08 17.76
N VAL A 64 14.41 -9.89 17.14
CA VAL A 64 13.48 -10.76 17.86
C VAL A 64 14.24 -11.80 18.69
N GLN A 65 15.31 -12.41 18.15
CA GLN A 65 16.15 -13.36 18.88
C GLN A 65 16.90 -12.69 20.04
N GLY A 66 17.34 -11.45 19.87
CA GLY A 66 17.99 -10.66 20.93
C GLY A 66 17.02 -10.06 21.96
N GLY A 67 15.70 -10.28 21.82
CA GLY A 67 14.70 -9.69 22.71
C GLY A 67 14.54 -8.17 22.57
N HIS A 68 15.00 -7.59 21.46
CA HIS A 68 14.90 -6.16 21.19
C HIS A 68 13.60 -5.81 20.45
N ARG A 69 13.13 -4.57 20.63
CA ARG A 69 12.00 -4.06 19.86
C ARG A 69 12.41 -3.85 18.40
N VAL A 70 11.63 -4.41 17.50
CA VAL A 70 11.84 -4.30 16.05
C VAL A 70 11.74 -2.83 15.63
N PRO A 71 12.68 -2.28 14.85
CA PRO A 71 12.59 -0.91 14.35
C PRO A 71 11.75 -0.83 13.07
N GLN A 72 11.34 0.39 12.70
CA GLN A 72 10.75 0.66 11.39
C GLN A 72 11.83 0.75 10.30
N PHE A 73 11.47 0.33 9.09
CA PHE A 73 12.30 0.37 7.88
C PHE A 73 11.54 1.13 6.78
N HIS A 74 12.20 2.06 6.10
CA HIS A 74 11.61 2.92 5.05
C HIS A 74 10.27 3.56 5.45
N GLY A 75 10.13 3.99 6.71
CA GLY A 75 8.91 4.60 7.23
C GLY A 75 7.79 3.62 7.59
N LYS A 76 8.02 2.31 7.47
CA LYS A 76 7.00 1.27 7.66
C LYS A 76 7.45 0.22 8.68
N TRP A 77 6.47 -0.45 9.28
CA TRP A 77 6.71 -1.67 10.05
C TRP A 77 6.98 -2.84 9.09
N PRO A 78 7.80 -3.82 9.49
CA PRO A 78 8.12 -4.95 8.62
C PRO A 78 6.89 -5.84 8.46
N PHE A 79 6.32 -5.84 7.26
CA PHE A 79 5.22 -6.73 6.89
C PHE A 79 5.74 -7.90 6.06
N SER A 80 5.14 -9.08 6.27
CA SER A 80 5.45 -10.24 5.44
C SER A 80 4.67 -10.09 4.15
N ARG A 81 5.38 -10.17 3.02
CA ARG A 81 4.73 -10.24 1.71
C ARG A 81 3.94 -11.54 1.63
N PHE A 82 2.75 -11.46 1.06
CA PHE A 82 1.98 -12.65 0.68
C PHE A 82 1.62 -12.52 -0.80
N LEU A 83 2.23 -13.37 -1.63
CA LEU A 83 2.12 -13.28 -3.09
C LEU A 83 2.49 -11.87 -3.60
N PHE A 84 1.54 -11.16 -4.18
CA PHE A 84 1.70 -9.82 -4.73
C PHE A 84 1.35 -8.70 -3.74
N PHE A 85 0.84 -9.03 -2.55
CA PHE A 85 0.47 -8.05 -1.53
C PHE A 85 1.65 -7.66 -0.66
N GLN A 86 1.93 -6.36 -0.61
CA GLN A 86 2.88 -5.77 0.32
C GLN A 86 2.29 -5.66 1.74
N GLU A 87 1.02 -5.27 1.84
CA GLU A 87 0.29 -5.12 3.11
C GLU A 87 -1.08 -5.83 3.03
N PRO A 88 -1.12 -7.17 3.14
CA PRO A 88 -2.32 -7.96 2.83
C PRO A 88 -3.53 -7.64 3.71
N ALA A 89 -3.31 -7.42 5.02
CA ALA A 89 -4.37 -7.08 5.95
C ALA A 89 -5.00 -5.71 5.62
N SER A 90 -4.18 -4.69 5.34
CA SER A 90 -4.63 -3.35 4.97
C SER A 90 -5.37 -3.37 3.63
N ALA A 91 -4.82 -4.07 2.62
CA ALA A 91 -5.46 -4.20 1.31
C ALA A 91 -6.84 -4.86 1.41
N PHE A 92 -6.95 -5.93 2.22
CA PHE A 92 -8.22 -6.60 2.45
C PHE A 92 -9.23 -5.73 3.19
N ALA A 93 -8.79 -5.01 4.22
CA ALA A 93 -9.64 -4.07 4.95
C ALA A 93 -10.15 -2.93 4.05
N SER A 94 -9.31 -2.35 3.20
CA SER A 94 -9.70 -1.32 2.23
C SER A 94 -10.71 -1.86 1.21
N PHE A 95 -10.49 -3.08 0.70
CA PHE A 95 -11.43 -3.73 -0.21
C PHE A 95 -12.81 -3.92 0.43
N LEU A 96 -12.86 -4.42 1.67
CA LEU A 96 -14.12 -4.60 2.40
C LEU A 96 -14.84 -3.27 2.66
N ASN A 97 -14.11 -2.19 2.97
CA ASN A 97 -14.70 -0.86 3.10
C ASN A 97 -15.29 -0.35 1.77
N GLY A 98 -14.59 -0.58 0.65
CA GLY A 98 -15.10 -0.29 -0.68
C GLY A 98 -16.37 -1.08 -0.99
N LEU A 99 -16.37 -2.38 -0.71
CA LEU A 99 -17.54 -3.25 -0.91
C LEU A 99 -18.73 -2.81 -0.06
N ALA A 100 -18.51 -2.50 1.22
CA ALA A 100 -19.55 -1.98 2.10
C ALA A 100 -20.12 -0.65 1.56
N SER A 101 -19.26 0.26 1.10
CA SER A 101 -19.66 1.52 0.46
C SER A 101 -20.51 1.29 -0.79
N PHE A 102 -20.18 0.28 -1.60
CA PHE A 102 -20.92 -0.06 -2.81
C PHE A 102 -22.31 -0.62 -2.47
N VAL A 103 -22.37 -1.56 -1.52
CA VAL A 103 -23.65 -2.11 -1.03
C VAL A 103 -24.53 -0.99 -0.45
N MET A 104 -23.94 -0.07 0.30
CA MET A 104 -24.66 1.09 0.83
C MET A 104 -25.17 2.02 -0.27
N LEU A 105 -24.40 2.25 -1.33
CA LEU A 105 -24.87 3.02 -2.49
C LEU A 105 -26.07 2.35 -3.17
N LEU A 106 -26.05 1.03 -3.35
CA LEU A 106 -27.18 0.30 -3.94
C LEU A 106 -28.43 0.39 -3.06
N ARG A 107 -28.27 0.23 -1.74
CA ARG A 107 -29.37 0.40 -0.77
C ARG A 107 -29.92 1.82 -0.77
N TYR A 108 -29.06 2.83 -0.81
CA TYR A 108 -29.46 4.24 -0.88
C TYR A 108 -30.29 4.53 -2.12
N LYS A 109 -29.83 4.08 -3.30
CA LYS A 109 -30.54 4.25 -4.57
C LYS A 109 -31.90 3.55 -4.59
N ALA A 110 -32.05 2.43 -3.90
CA ALA A 110 -33.32 1.71 -3.80
C ALA A 110 -34.30 2.38 -2.82
N ALA A 111 -33.80 3.00 -1.74
CA ALA A 111 -34.63 3.56 -0.68
C ALA A 111 -34.99 5.04 -0.88
N VAL A 112 -34.15 5.82 -1.56
CA VAL A 112 -34.30 7.27 -1.69
C VAL A 112 -34.75 7.66 -3.10
N PRO A 113 -35.87 8.37 -3.25
CA PRO A 113 -36.30 8.87 -4.56
C PRO A 113 -35.27 9.82 -5.19
N PRO A 114 -35.00 9.71 -6.51
CA PRO A 114 -34.09 10.62 -7.21
C PRO A 114 -34.49 12.10 -7.16
N ALA A 115 -35.77 12.39 -6.88
CA ALA A 115 -36.28 13.75 -6.71
C ALA A 115 -35.84 14.42 -5.40
N SER A 116 -35.23 13.68 -4.47
CA SER A 116 -34.73 14.25 -3.22
C SER A 116 -33.59 15.24 -3.50
N PRO A 117 -33.61 16.46 -2.93
CA PRO A 117 -32.58 17.48 -3.16
C PRO A 117 -31.15 17.01 -2.87
N MET A 118 -30.98 16.10 -1.90
CA MET A 118 -29.67 15.55 -1.50
C MET A 118 -29.25 14.30 -2.27
N TYR A 119 -30.14 13.72 -3.08
CA TYR A 119 -29.85 12.52 -3.87
C TYR A 119 -28.56 12.63 -4.71
N PRO A 120 -28.39 13.65 -5.58
CA PRO A 120 -27.19 13.74 -6.42
C PRO A 120 -25.92 13.88 -5.58
N THR A 121 -25.97 14.66 -4.49
CA THR A 121 -24.81 14.92 -3.64
C THR A 121 -24.38 13.68 -2.86
N CYS A 122 -25.32 12.90 -2.31
CA CYS A 122 -25.00 11.65 -1.62
C CYS A 122 -24.50 10.57 -2.57
N VAL A 123 -25.07 10.47 -3.79
CA VAL A 123 -24.59 9.52 -4.82
C VAL A 123 -23.18 9.90 -5.29
N ALA A 124 -22.89 11.18 -5.48
CA ALA A 124 -21.55 11.66 -5.82
C ALA A 124 -20.54 11.32 -4.73
N PHE A 125 -20.88 11.57 -3.46
CA PHE A 125 -20.03 11.24 -2.31
C PHE A 125 -19.71 9.74 -2.23
N ALA A 126 -20.71 8.88 -2.46
CA ALA A 126 -20.50 7.44 -2.47
C ALA A 126 -19.55 7.00 -3.59
N TRP A 127 -19.65 7.59 -4.80
CA TRP A 127 -18.71 7.32 -5.89
C TRP A 127 -17.29 7.80 -5.60
N VAL A 128 -17.13 8.98 -5.01
CA VAL A 128 -15.81 9.50 -4.58
C VAL A 128 -15.20 8.58 -3.52
N SER A 129 -16.02 8.13 -2.56
CA SER A 129 -15.58 7.18 -1.52
C SER A 129 -15.16 5.84 -2.11
N LEU A 130 -15.92 5.30 -3.07
CA LEU A 130 -15.57 4.07 -3.78
C LEU A 130 -14.24 4.19 -4.53
N ASN A 131 -14.01 5.33 -5.19
CA ASN A 131 -12.75 5.58 -5.87
C ASN A 131 -11.57 5.64 -4.89
N ALA A 132 -11.76 6.25 -3.71
CA ALA A 132 -10.73 6.27 -2.66
C ALA A 132 -10.43 4.88 -2.12
N TRP A 133 -11.44 4.07 -1.79
CA TRP A 133 -11.22 2.70 -1.32
C TRP A 133 -10.56 1.80 -2.36
N PHE A 134 -10.87 2.01 -3.64
CA PHE A 134 -10.17 1.34 -4.74
C PHE A 134 -8.67 1.68 -4.74
N TRP A 135 -8.32 2.97 -4.75
CA TRP A 135 -6.91 3.38 -4.75
C TRP A 135 -6.16 2.99 -3.48
N SER A 136 -6.83 3.00 -2.32
CA SER A 136 -6.29 2.48 -1.05
C SER A 136 -5.98 0.98 -1.15
N THR A 137 -6.90 0.19 -1.72
CA THR A 137 -6.68 -1.26 -1.95
C THR A 137 -5.50 -1.49 -2.88
N VAL A 138 -5.41 -0.74 -3.98
CA VAL A 138 -4.30 -0.83 -4.94
C VAL A 138 -2.97 -0.46 -4.28
N PHE A 139 -2.93 0.62 -3.50
CA PHE A 139 -1.74 1.08 -2.77
C PHE A 139 -1.23 0.05 -1.77
N HIS A 140 -2.09 -0.51 -0.92
CA HIS A 140 -1.70 -1.52 0.05
C HIS A 140 -1.35 -2.87 -0.61
N THR A 141 -1.87 -3.13 -1.80
CA THR A 141 -1.43 -4.27 -2.61
C THR A 141 -0.02 -4.03 -3.13
N ARG A 142 0.23 -2.88 -3.78
CA ARG A 142 1.54 -2.52 -4.31
C ARG A 142 1.83 -1.04 -4.10
N ASP A 143 2.80 -0.79 -3.23
CA ASP A 143 3.27 0.55 -2.94
C ASP A 143 4.24 1.06 -4.01
N THR A 144 3.81 2.07 -4.75
CA THR A 144 4.59 2.86 -5.69
C THR A 144 4.33 4.34 -5.44
N ALA A 145 5.23 5.21 -5.88
CA ALA A 145 5.03 6.66 -5.77
C ALA A 145 3.75 7.17 -6.49
N VAL A 146 3.23 6.42 -7.46
CA VAL A 146 1.98 6.77 -8.16
C VAL A 146 0.78 6.35 -7.33
N THR A 147 0.75 5.09 -6.88
CA THR A 147 -0.36 4.56 -6.08
C THR A 147 -0.48 5.27 -4.73
N GLU A 148 0.64 5.65 -4.11
CA GLU A 148 0.69 6.45 -2.89
C GLU A 148 0.01 7.82 -3.09
N LYS A 149 0.39 8.54 -4.15
CA LYS A 149 -0.21 9.84 -4.46
C LYS A 149 -1.70 9.73 -4.72
N LEU A 150 -2.12 8.72 -5.48
CA LEU A 150 -3.52 8.51 -5.81
C LEU A 150 -4.36 8.18 -4.57
N ASP A 151 -3.86 7.34 -3.67
CA ASP A 151 -4.52 7.05 -2.39
C ASP A 151 -4.73 8.34 -1.58
N TYR A 152 -3.67 9.14 -1.38
CA TYR A 152 -3.77 10.39 -0.63
C TYR A 152 -4.66 11.45 -1.29
N PHE A 153 -4.61 11.59 -2.62
CA PHE A 153 -5.48 12.53 -3.33
C PHE A 153 -6.94 12.12 -3.24
N CYS A 154 -7.26 10.84 -3.42
CA CYS A 154 -8.62 10.35 -3.31
C CYS A 154 -9.15 10.41 -1.87
N ALA A 155 -8.32 10.11 -0.86
CA ALA A 155 -8.68 10.28 0.53
C ALA A 155 -8.98 11.76 0.87
N SER A 156 -8.15 12.68 0.36
CA SER A 156 -8.38 14.13 0.51
C SER A 156 -9.69 14.57 -0.15
N ALA A 157 -10.02 14.02 -1.33
CA ALA A 157 -11.28 14.29 -2.01
C ALA A 157 -12.50 13.84 -1.19
N VAL A 158 -12.42 12.67 -0.53
CA VAL A 158 -13.48 12.22 0.39
C VAL A 158 -13.66 13.19 1.56
N VAL A 159 -12.57 13.65 2.16
CA VAL A 159 -12.63 14.63 3.27
C VAL A 159 -13.25 15.95 2.80
N LEU A 160 -12.79 16.50 1.69
CA LEU A 160 -13.33 17.75 1.13
C LEU A 160 -14.81 17.63 0.79
N HIS A 161 -15.22 16.50 0.19
CA HIS A 161 -16.63 16.26 -0.11
C HIS A 161 -17.47 16.07 1.15
N SER A 162 -16.90 15.48 2.22
CA SER A 162 -17.56 15.37 3.53
C SER A 162 -17.80 16.75 4.14
N VAL A 163 -16.81 17.64 4.09
CA VAL A 163 -16.95 19.04 4.55
C VAL A 163 -18.01 19.76 3.72
N TYR A 164 -18.00 19.60 2.40
CA TYR A 164 -19.03 20.17 1.53
C TYR A 164 -20.44 19.69 1.89
N LEU A 165 -20.61 18.39 2.14
CA LEU A 165 -21.88 17.82 2.59
C LEU A 165 -22.33 18.42 3.92
N CYS A 166 -21.43 18.63 4.88
CA CYS A 166 -21.77 19.28 6.15
C CYS A 166 -22.25 20.73 5.98
N CYS A 167 -21.76 21.44 4.96
CA CYS A 167 -22.15 22.84 4.71
C CYS A 167 -23.46 22.99 3.91
N VAL A 168 -23.83 21.99 3.11
CA VAL A 168 -25.00 22.06 2.20
C VAL A 168 -26.22 21.30 2.76
N ARG A 169 -26.01 20.46 3.77
CA ARG A 169 -27.05 19.73 4.50
C ARG A 169 -27.73 20.62 5.54
#